data_AF-A0A6P6TKW5-F1
#
_entry.id   AF-A0A6P6TKW5-F1
#
_cell.length_a   1.000
_cell.length_b   1.000
_cell.length_c   1.000
_cell.angle_alpha   90.00
_cell.angle_beta   90.00
_cell.angle_gamma   90.00
#
_symmetry.space_group_name_H-M   'P 1'
#
loop_
_entity.id
_entity.type
_entity.pdbx_description
1 polymer ?
#
loop_
_entity_poly.entity_id
_entity_poly.type
_entity_poly.pdbx_seq_one_letter_code
_entity_poly.pdbx_strand_id
1 'polypeptide(L)'
;MSCTLKLDHDLVLLFKHFNRVVDDKRHNELIAEYEIRQKLSMIGLRQTPIFVHAAETYSLTVFDAFQNEYGESTTMIILKQQDAGMFVEFAIMRYDGGPERIVVFNRNDLNVRCSCKKYENEGILYRHALKVFDTVGIKTIPSEYVKRSHSKLVDAFKEPISE
;
A
#
# COMPACT_ATOMS: atom_id res chain seq x y z
N MET A 1 50.43 -16.78 16.78
CA MET A 1 49.96 -15.37 16.72
C MET A 1 49.55 -14.91 15.31
N SER A 2 49.87 -15.59 14.19
CA SER A 2 49.49 -15.09 12.85
C SER A 2 48.06 -15.45 12.39
N CYS A 3 47.40 -16.42 13.02
CA CYS A 3 46.04 -16.82 12.66
C CYS A 3 44.99 -15.77 13.09
N THR A 4 45.20 -15.12 14.23
CA THR A 4 44.29 -14.11 14.81
C THR A 4 44.26 -12.83 13.96
N LEU A 5 45.42 -12.37 13.48
CA LEU A 5 45.54 -11.19 12.59
C LEU A 5 44.86 -11.41 11.23
N LYS A 6 44.86 -12.65 10.73
CA LYS A 6 44.22 -13.00 9.46
C LYS A 6 42.70 -13.03 9.60
N LEU A 7 42.19 -13.57 10.72
CA LEU A 7 40.76 -13.58 11.03
C LEU A 7 40.20 -12.14 11.17
N ASP A 8 40.92 -11.25 11.85
CA ASP A 8 40.52 -9.84 11.99
C ASP A 8 40.50 -9.11 10.64
N HIS A 9 41.47 -9.39 9.77
CA HIS A 9 41.50 -8.82 8.43
C HIS A 9 40.33 -9.30 7.56
N ASP A 10 40.05 -10.61 7.60
CA ASP A 10 38.95 -11.23 6.84
C ASP A 10 37.58 -10.73 7.31
N LEU A 11 37.39 -10.51 8.62
CA LEU A 11 36.16 -9.93 9.18
C LEU A 11 35.96 -8.48 8.75
N VAL A 12 37.02 -7.65 8.77
CA VAL A 12 36.96 -6.26 8.30
C VAL A 12 36.62 -6.19 6.81
N LEU A 13 37.18 -7.10 6.01
CA LEU A 13 36.86 -7.20 4.58
C LEU A 13 35.40 -7.63 4.34
N LEU A 14 34.91 -8.61 5.12
CA LEU A 14 33.52 -9.04 5.07
C LEU A 14 32.55 -7.90 5.42
N PHE A 15 32.81 -7.16 6.50
CA PHE A 15 31.99 -6.01 6.89
C PHE A 15 31.99 -4.90 5.83
N LYS A 16 33.14 -4.60 5.23
CA LYS A 16 33.22 -3.64 4.13
C LYS A 16 32.40 -4.10 2.92
N HIS A 17 32.50 -5.36 2.55
CA HIS A 17 31.74 -5.90 1.43
C HIS A 17 30.24 -5.92 1.73
N PHE A 18 29.85 -6.31 2.94
CA PHE A 18 28.45 -6.30 3.37
C PHE A 18 27.85 -4.90 3.32
N ASN A 19 28.53 -3.91 3.90
CA ASN A 19 28.06 -2.52 3.88
C ASN A 19 27.94 -2.00 2.45
N ARG A 20 28.91 -2.30 1.57
CA ARG A 20 28.82 -1.93 0.15
C ARG A 20 27.58 -2.52 -0.52
N VAL A 21 27.30 -3.80 -0.31
CA VAL A 21 26.11 -4.47 -0.90
C VAL A 21 24.81 -3.86 -0.35
N VAL A 22 24.77 -3.52 0.94
CA VAL A 22 23.62 -2.84 1.55
C VAL A 22 23.43 -1.44 0.96
N ASP A 23 24.50 -0.69 0.79
CA ASP A 23 24.46 0.66 0.22
C ASP A 23 24.08 0.65 -1.27
N ASP A 24 24.62 -0.29 -2.05
CA ASP A 24 24.25 -0.50 -3.46
C ASP A 24 22.77 -0.84 -3.57
N LYS A 25 22.24 -1.71 -2.69
CA LYS A 25 20.81 -2.05 -2.66
C LYS A 25 19.96 -0.81 -2.35
N ARG A 26 20.30 -0.03 -1.32
CA ARG A 26 19.60 1.21 -0.97
C ARG A 26 19.65 2.23 -2.11
N HIS A 27 20.78 2.35 -2.79
CA HIS A 27 20.95 3.25 -3.93
C HIS A 27 20.05 2.84 -5.11
N ASN A 28 20.00 1.54 -5.42
CA ASN A 28 19.13 1.02 -6.47
C ASN A 28 17.64 1.21 -6.13
N GLU A 29 17.24 1.02 -4.86
CA GLU A 29 15.89 1.32 -4.38
C GLU A 29 15.55 2.80 -4.56
N LEU A 30 16.46 3.71 -4.22
CA LEU A 30 16.28 5.16 -4.43
C LEU A 30 16.14 5.55 -5.91
N ILE A 31 16.95 4.96 -6.79
CA ILE A 31 16.85 5.17 -8.24
C ILE A 31 15.49 4.66 -8.75
N ALA A 32 15.11 3.44 -8.38
CA ALA A 32 13.82 2.88 -8.78
C ALA A 32 12.66 3.77 -8.30
N GLU A 33 12.66 4.21 -7.03
CA GLU A 33 11.65 5.14 -6.53
C GLU A 33 11.63 6.46 -7.32
N TYR A 34 12.80 7.02 -7.64
CA TYR A 34 12.90 8.23 -8.44
C TYR A 34 12.34 8.02 -9.84
N GLU A 35 12.65 6.90 -10.50
CA GLU A 35 12.12 6.53 -11.81
C GLU A 35 10.61 6.30 -11.79
N ILE A 36 10.03 5.80 -10.70
CA ILE A 36 8.56 5.72 -10.54
C ILE A 36 7.95 7.11 -10.33
N ARG A 37 8.53 7.96 -9.47
CA ARG A 37 8.13 9.37 -9.31
C ARG A 37 8.21 10.15 -10.62
N GLN A 38 9.14 9.77 -11.48
CA GLN A 38 9.30 10.24 -12.86
C GLN A 38 8.26 9.60 -13.80
N LYS A 39 8.02 8.28 -13.78
CA LYS A 39 7.01 7.60 -14.61
C LYS A 39 5.57 8.04 -14.31
N LEU A 40 5.30 8.54 -13.11
CA LEU A 40 4.08 9.29 -12.78
C LEU A 40 3.88 10.55 -13.66
N SER A 41 4.90 10.99 -14.42
CA SER A 41 4.81 12.02 -15.46
C SER A 41 4.01 11.60 -16.70
N MET A 42 3.47 10.38 -16.76
CA MET A 42 2.58 9.95 -17.84
C MET A 42 1.15 10.51 -17.65
N ILE A 43 1.07 11.85 -17.61
CA ILE A 43 -0.01 12.79 -17.96
C ILE A 43 -1.41 12.64 -17.30
N GLY A 44 -1.84 11.47 -16.82
CA GLY A 44 -3.17 11.28 -16.18
C GLY A 44 -3.16 11.15 -14.66
N LEU A 45 -2.17 10.45 -14.09
CA LEU A 45 -2.20 10.07 -12.66
C LEU A 45 -1.93 11.25 -11.71
N ARG A 46 -1.11 12.23 -12.10
CA ARG A 46 -0.84 13.44 -11.30
C ARG A 46 -2.07 14.33 -11.11
N GLN A 47 -3.07 14.23 -11.98
CA GLN A 47 -4.30 15.01 -11.86
C GLN A 47 -5.25 14.42 -10.80
N THR A 48 -4.98 13.21 -10.33
CA THR A 48 -5.80 12.52 -9.33
C THR A 48 -5.10 12.59 -7.97
N PRO A 49 -5.60 13.41 -7.02
CA PRO A 49 -4.88 13.69 -5.78
C PRO A 49 -4.54 12.45 -4.95
N ILE A 50 -5.37 11.40 -4.99
CA ILE A 50 -5.13 10.18 -4.22
C ILE A 50 -3.92 9.40 -4.75
N PHE A 51 -3.62 9.46 -6.05
CA PHE A 51 -2.43 8.83 -6.62
C PHE A 51 -1.16 9.60 -6.25
N VAL A 52 -1.21 10.94 -6.24
CA VAL A 52 -0.11 11.78 -5.77
C VAL A 52 0.20 11.43 -4.32
N HIS A 53 -0.81 11.41 -3.47
CA HIS A 53 -0.63 11.10 -2.07
C HIS A 53 -0.16 9.65 -1.84
N ALA A 54 -0.69 8.68 -2.60
CA ALA A 54 -0.23 7.29 -2.53
C ALA A 54 1.25 7.13 -2.91
N ALA A 55 1.70 7.82 -3.96
CA ALA A 55 3.09 7.78 -4.40
C ALA A 55 4.07 8.40 -3.39
N GLU A 56 3.62 9.37 -2.61
CA GLU A 56 4.41 9.99 -1.53
C GLU A 56 4.43 9.15 -0.25
N THR A 57 3.41 8.30 -0.06
CA THR A 57 3.13 7.64 1.22
C THR A 57 3.53 6.17 1.24
N TYR A 58 3.40 5.48 0.11
CA TYR A 58 3.64 4.04 -0.01
C TYR A 58 5.00 3.74 -0.63
N SER A 59 5.62 2.64 -0.17
CA SER A 59 6.71 2.01 -0.89
C SER A 59 6.25 1.56 -2.28
N LEU A 60 7.18 1.38 -3.21
CA LEU A 60 6.88 0.99 -4.59
C LEU A 60 5.93 -0.23 -4.70
N THR A 61 6.19 -1.30 -3.95
CA THR A 61 5.39 -2.53 -4.01
C THR A 61 3.94 -2.30 -3.56
N VAL A 62 3.76 -1.53 -2.49
CA VAL A 62 2.44 -1.14 -1.99
C VAL A 62 1.74 -0.18 -2.95
N PHE A 63 2.47 0.74 -3.59
CA PHE A 63 1.93 1.64 -4.60
C PHE A 63 1.44 0.90 -5.85
N ASP A 64 2.16 -0.14 -6.29
CA ASP A 64 1.73 -1.01 -7.39
C ASP A 64 0.44 -1.77 -7.05
N ALA A 65 0.38 -2.39 -5.87
CA ALA A 65 -0.83 -3.05 -5.38
C ALA A 65 -2.01 -2.07 -5.23
N PHE A 66 -1.75 -0.83 -4.79
CA PHE A 66 -2.75 0.22 -4.72
C PHE A 66 -3.31 0.59 -6.11
N GLN A 67 -2.44 0.70 -7.13
CA GLN A 67 -2.89 0.98 -8.50
C GLN A 67 -3.84 -0.11 -9.01
N ASN A 68 -3.55 -1.37 -8.73
CA ASN A 68 -4.40 -2.50 -9.09
C ASN A 68 -5.76 -2.43 -8.38
N GLU A 69 -5.78 -2.24 -7.06
CA GLU A 69 -7.05 -2.11 -6.30
C GLU A 69 -7.85 -0.85 -6.72
N TYR A 70 -7.17 0.24 -7.10
CA TYR A 70 -7.82 1.43 -7.64
C TYR A 70 -8.47 1.13 -9.00
N GLY A 71 -7.73 0.49 -9.92
CA GLY A 71 -8.27 0.06 -11.22
C GLY A 71 -9.52 -0.80 -11.04
N GLU A 72 -9.45 -1.80 -10.15
CA GLU A 72 -10.60 -2.64 -9.82
C GLU A 72 -11.77 -1.86 -9.20
N SER A 73 -11.51 -0.80 -8.44
CA SER A 73 -12.57 0.04 -7.87
C SER A 73 -13.40 0.77 -8.94
N THR A 74 -12.79 1.10 -10.08
CA THR A 74 -13.47 1.78 -11.20
C THR A 74 -14.53 0.89 -11.85
N THR A 75 -14.40 -0.43 -11.70
CA THR A 75 -15.37 -1.43 -12.17
C THR A 75 -16.55 -1.63 -11.19
N MET A 76 -16.53 -0.97 -10.04
CA MET A 76 -17.58 -1.12 -9.03
C MET A 76 -18.70 -0.11 -9.23
N ILE A 77 -19.93 -0.56 -8.96
CA ILE A 77 -21.15 0.24 -8.97
C ILE A 77 -21.78 0.27 -7.57
N ILE A 78 -22.36 1.41 -7.21
CA ILE A 78 -23.16 1.57 -5.99
C ILE A 78 -24.60 1.24 -6.36
N LEU A 79 -25.15 0.18 -5.76
CA LEU A 79 -26.54 -0.23 -5.96
C LEU A 79 -27.48 0.53 -5.02
N LYS A 80 -27.05 0.74 -3.78
CA LYS A 80 -27.81 1.43 -2.74
C LYS A 80 -26.87 2.18 -1.81
N GLN A 81 -27.36 3.29 -1.27
CA GLN A 81 -26.70 4.06 -0.23
C GLN A 81 -27.72 4.40 0.85
N GLN A 82 -27.41 4.09 2.10
CA GLN A 82 -28.20 4.45 3.26
C GLN A 82 -27.37 5.32 4.21
N ASP A 83 -27.82 6.55 4.41
CA ASP A 83 -27.15 7.51 5.29
C ASP A 83 -27.83 7.53 6.66
N ALA A 84 -27.10 7.10 7.69
CA ALA A 84 -27.53 7.11 9.08
C ALA A 84 -26.74 8.15 9.92
N GLY A 85 -26.26 9.22 9.28
CA GLY A 85 -25.50 10.28 9.94
C GLY A 85 -24.03 9.89 10.14
N MET A 86 -23.68 9.32 11.29
CA MET A 86 -22.27 8.94 11.56
C MET A 86 -21.79 7.83 10.62
N PHE A 87 -22.67 6.89 10.31
CA PHE A 87 -22.38 5.76 9.44
C PHE A 87 -23.15 5.89 8.13
N VAL A 88 -22.50 5.53 7.03
CA VAL A 88 -23.12 5.39 5.72
C VAL A 88 -22.90 3.97 5.24
N GLU A 89 -23.99 3.28 4.91
CA GLU A 89 -23.94 1.95 4.34
C GLU A 89 -24.09 1.99 2.82
N PHE A 90 -23.28 1.20 2.12
CA PHE A 90 -23.30 1.05 0.68
C PHE A 90 -23.46 -0.42 0.31
N ALA A 91 -24.36 -0.68 -0.63
CA ALA A 91 -24.40 -1.94 -1.37
C ALA A 91 -23.59 -1.77 -2.66
N ILE A 92 -22.51 -2.53 -2.81
CA ILE A 92 -21.55 -2.42 -3.91
C ILE A 92 -21.45 -3.74 -4.65
N MET A 93 -21.41 -3.69 -5.97
CA MET A 93 -21.20 -4.84 -6.85
C MET A 93 -20.27 -4.45 -8.00
N ARG A 94 -19.65 -5.41 -8.67
CA ARG A 94 -18.98 -5.14 -9.95
C ARG A 94 -20.01 -4.94 -11.07
N TYR A 95 -19.70 -4.11 -12.06
CA TYR A 95 -20.59 -3.87 -13.20
C TYR A 95 -20.80 -5.13 -14.06
N ASP A 96 -19.78 -5.99 -14.16
CA ASP A 96 -19.76 -7.23 -14.93
C ASP A 96 -20.37 -8.41 -14.16
N GLY A 97 -20.92 -8.16 -12.97
CA GLY A 97 -21.58 -9.14 -12.12
C GLY A 97 -20.71 -9.66 -10.96
N GLY A 98 -21.31 -10.47 -10.08
CA GLY A 98 -20.65 -11.02 -8.91
C GLY A 98 -21.43 -10.76 -7.61
N PRO A 99 -20.89 -11.15 -6.45
CA PRO A 99 -21.59 -11.03 -5.19
C PRO A 99 -21.70 -9.57 -4.75
N GLU A 100 -22.89 -9.16 -4.34
CA GLU A 100 -23.12 -7.89 -3.64
C GLU A 100 -22.32 -7.87 -2.33
N ARG A 101 -21.71 -6.73 -2.04
CA ARG A 101 -20.94 -6.48 -0.82
C ARG A 101 -21.54 -5.30 -0.08
N ILE A 102 -21.73 -5.50 1.22
CA ILE A 102 -22.13 -4.43 2.13
C ILE A 102 -20.86 -3.77 2.66
N VAL A 103 -20.83 -2.45 2.57
CA VAL A 103 -19.72 -1.61 2.99
C VAL A 103 -20.23 -0.54 3.92
N VAL A 104 -19.71 -0.49 5.14
CA VAL A 104 -20.07 0.50 6.15
C VAL A 104 -18.91 1.48 6.31
N PHE A 105 -19.18 2.74 6.02
CA PHE A 105 -18.26 3.86 6.17
C PHE A 105 -18.58 4.64 7.45
N ASN A 106 -17.55 4.95 8.24
CA ASN A 106 -17.65 5.83 9.39
C ASN A 106 -17.06 7.21 9.04
N ARG A 107 -17.88 8.26 9.13
CA ARG A 107 -17.47 9.62 8.79
C ARG A 107 -16.45 10.22 9.77
N ASN A 108 -16.42 9.75 11.02
CA ASN A 108 -15.58 10.35 12.07
C ASN A 108 -14.11 9.98 11.94
N ASP A 109 -13.83 8.69 11.70
CA ASP A 109 -12.48 8.13 11.64
C ASP A 109 -12.07 7.70 10.22
N LEU A 110 -12.96 7.88 9.25
CA LEU A 110 -12.80 7.47 7.85
C LEU A 110 -12.59 5.96 7.67
N ASN A 111 -13.00 5.15 8.65
CA ASN A 111 -12.88 3.71 8.60
C ASN A 111 -13.94 3.11 7.66
N VAL A 112 -13.51 2.12 6.88
CA VAL A 112 -14.38 1.33 6.02
C VAL A 112 -14.34 -0.14 6.44
N ARG A 113 -15.52 -0.69 6.74
CA ARG A 113 -15.73 -2.12 6.98
C ARG A 113 -16.48 -2.72 5.81
N CYS A 114 -16.05 -3.88 5.31
CA CYS A 114 -16.74 -4.57 4.22
C CYS A 114 -16.96 -6.05 4.52
N SER A 115 -18.10 -6.56 4.08
CA SER A 115 -18.44 -7.98 4.19
C SER A 115 -17.49 -8.94 3.46
N CYS A 116 -16.60 -8.43 2.57
CA CYS A 116 -15.58 -9.26 1.93
C CYS A 116 -14.42 -9.64 2.84
N LYS A 117 -14.24 -8.99 4.00
CA LYS A 117 -13.15 -9.18 4.98
C LYS A 117 -11.70 -9.08 4.45
N LYS A 118 -11.48 -8.87 3.14
CA LYS A 118 -10.14 -8.70 2.53
C LYS A 118 -9.22 -7.67 3.20
N TYR A 119 -9.78 -6.59 3.76
CA TYR A 119 -8.98 -5.54 4.40
C TYR A 119 -8.14 -6.05 5.58
N GLU A 120 -8.66 -7.04 6.31
CA GLU A 120 -7.98 -7.60 7.47
C GLU A 120 -6.64 -8.26 7.06
N ASN A 121 -6.54 -8.76 5.83
CA ASN A 121 -5.40 -9.56 5.37
C ASN A 121 -4.32 -8.77 4.63
N GLU A 122 -4.64 -7.66 3.94
CA GLU A 122 -3.67 -7.03 3.01
C GLU A 122 -3.14 -5.66 3.47
N GLY A 123 -3.82 -4.96 4.40
CA GLY A 123 -3.31 -3.68 4.96
C GLY A 123 -3.22 -2.51 3.95
N ILE A 124 -3.70 -2.72 2.73
CA ILE A 124 -3.84 -1.73 1.67
C ILE A 124 -5.33 -1.38 1.52
N LEU A 125 -5.62 -0.16 1.08
CA LEU A 125 -6.98 0.23 0.67
C LEU A 125 -7.43 -0.67 -0.49
N TYR A 126 -8.46 -1.48 -0.25
CA TYR A 126 -9.04 -2.39 -1.22
C TYR A 126 -10.15 -1.69 -2.03
N ARG A 127 -10.44 -2.24 -3.20
CA ARG A 127 -11.33 -1.70 -4.22
C ARG A 127 -12.70 -1.23 -3.73
N HIS A 128 -13.33 -1.90 -2.76
CA HIS A 128 -14.63 -1.45 -2.25
C HIS A 128 -14.49 -0.21 -1.36
N ALA A 129 -13.43 -0.10 -0.55
CA ALA A 129 -13.15 1.11 0.22
C ALA A 129 -12.78 2.28 -0.69
N LEU A 130 -11.98 2.03 -1.73
CA LEU A 130 -11.65 3.04 -2.74
C LEU A 130 -12.90 3.54 -3.47
N LYS A 131 -13.82 2.64 -3.83
CA LYS A 131 -15.09 3.04 -4.44
C LYS A 131 -15.91 3.94 -3.51
N VAL A 132 -15.97 3.60 -2.21
CA VAL A 132 -16.64 4.45 -1.22
C VAL A 132 -15.97 5.81 -1.12
N PHE A 133 -14.65 5.86 -0.97
CA PHE A 133 -13.90 7.12 -0.87
C PHE A 133 -14.12 8.02 -2.07
N ASP A 134 -14.09 7.48 -3.28
CA ASP A 134 -14.39 8.25 -4.48
C ASP A 134 -15.83 8.81 -4.45
N THR A 135 -16.79 7.96 -4.05
CA THR A 135 -18.22 8.32 -3.95
C THR A 135 -18.47 9.42 -2.91
N VAL A 136 -17.78 9.40 -1.77
CA VAL A 136 -17.93 10.40 -0.69
C VAL A 136 -16.95 11.57 -0.80
N GLY A 137 -16.16 11.63 -1.87
CA GLY A 137 -15.26 12.76 -2.15
C GLY A 137 -13.95 12.78 -1.34
N ILE A 138 -13.53 11.66 -0.77
CA ILE A 138 -12.21 11.54 -0.12
C ILE A 138 -11.14 11.36 -1.19
N LYS A 139 -10.17 12.29 -1.23
CA LYS A 139 -9.12 12.34 -2.25
C LYS A 139 -7.72 12.06 -1.72
N THR A 140 -7.59 11.68 -0.46
CA THR A 140 -6.32 11.30 0.19
C THR A 140 -6.49 9.98 0.94
N ILE A 141 -5.38 9.33 1.26
CA ILE A 141 -5.37 8.09 2.04
C ILE A 141 -5.44 8.46 3.52
N PRO A 142 -6.44 7.99 4.28
CA PRO A 142 -6.48 8.27 5.71
C PRO A 142 -5.29 7.63 6.44
N SER A 143 -4.78 8.33 7.45
CA SER A 143 -3.54 7.96 8.17
C SER A 143 -3.56 6.55 8.77
N GLU A 144 -4.72 6.05 9.19
CA GLU A 144 -4.87 4.69 9.71
C GLU A 144 -4.55 3.60 8.67
N TYR A 145 -4.82 3.87 7.38
CA TYR A 145 -4.45 2.96 6.29
C TYR A 145 -2.95 3.02 5.98
N VAL A 146 -2.32 4.19 6.17
CA VAL A 146 -0.87 4.36 6.02
C VAL A 146 -0.11 3.55 7.06
N LYS A 147 -0.43 3.75 8.35
CA LYS A 147 0.25 3.08 9.48
C LYS A 147 0.21 1.55 9.32
N ARG A 148 -0.94 1.00 8.92
CA ARG A 148 -1.15 -0.44 8.77
C ARG A 148 -0.40 -1.04 7.59
N SER A 149 -0.20 -0.29 6.51
CA SER A 149 0.63 -0.74 5.38
C SER A 149 2.10 -0.88 5.78
N HIS A 150 2.62 0.07 6.57
CA HIS A 150 4.00 0.07 7.03
C HIS A 150 4.25 -1.06 8.04
N SER A 151 3.33 -1.31 8.97
CA SER A 151 3.47 -2.40 9.94
C SER A 151 3.56 -3.78 9.28
N LYS A 152 2.78 -4.03 8.22
CA LYS A 152 2.80 -5.33 7.52
C LYS A 152 4.10 -5.59 6.76
N LEU A 153 4.73 -4.56 6.20
CA LEU A 153 6.07 -4.73 5.62
C LEU A 153 7.08 -5.12 6.70
N VAL A 154 7.03 -4.47 7.87
CA VAL A 154 7.91 -4.80 9.01
C VAL A 154 7.70 -6.24 9.47
N ASP A 155 6.47 -6.75 9.43
CA ASP A 155 6.16 -8.15 9.79
C ASP A 155 6.61 -9.13 8.69
N ALA A 156 6.46 -8.80 7.40
CA ALA A 156 6.92 -9.64 6.29
C ALA A 156 8.46 -9.78 6.25
N PHE A 157 9.21 -8.78 6.72
CA PHE A 157 10.67 -8.85 6.87
C PHE A 157 11.12 -9.59 8.15
N LYS A 158 10.20 -10.03 9.01
CA LYS A 158 10.47 -10.82 10.22
C LYS A 158 10.20 -12.31 10.05
N GLU A 159 9.74 -12.79 8.90
CA GLU A 159 9.62 -14.24 8.70
C GLU A 159 11.02 -14.88 8.85
N PRO A 160 11.20 -15.86 9.77
CA PRO A 160 12.48 -16.50 9.95
C PRO A 160 12.82 -17.29 8.70
N ILE A 161 14.06 -17.16 8.23
CA ILE A 161 14.66 -18.14 7.33
C ILE A 161 14.56 -19.47 8.07
N SER A 162 13.65 -20.33 7.62
CA SER A 162 13.49 -21.69 8.14
C SER A 162 14.82 -22.42 7.97
N GLU A 163 15.39 -22.87 9.10
CA GLU A 163 16.51 -23.83 9.17
C GLU A 163 16.19 -25.15 8.45
#